data_AF-A0A4Q9YRJ9-F1
#
_entry.id   AF-A0A4Q9YRJ9-F1
#
_cell.length_a   1.000
_cell.length_b   1.000
_cell.length_c   1.000
_cell.angle_alpha   90.00
_cell.angle_beta   90.00
_cell.angle_gamma   90.00
#
_symmetry.space_group_name_H-M   'P 1'
#
loop_
_entity.id
_entity.type
_entity.pdbx_description
1 polymer ?
#
loop_
_entity_poly.entity_id
_entity_poly.type
_entity_poly.pdbx_seq_one_letter_code
_entity_poly.pdbx_strand_id
1 'polypeptide(L)' 'MIKTEFNLYSSSLGFDQTKHRISKSIKSYNELRPHASCDYLTPNQAHLQSEILNKRWKNYNRSFNHEKAIV' A
#
# COMPACT_ATOMS: atom_id res chain seq x y z
N MET A 1 9.08 5.35 4.50
CA MET A 1 8.39 4.04 4.44
C MET A 1 7.32 4.01 5.53
N ILE A 2 6.08 3.61 5.24
CA ILE A 2 4.93 3.66 6.15
C ILE A 2 5.22 3.00 7.51
N LYS A 3 5.97 1.88 7.51
CA LYS A 3 6.39 1.16 8.71
C LYS A 3 7.29 2.00 9.64
N THR A 4 8.13 2.86 9.09
CA THR A 4 8.97 3.80 9.85
C THR A 4 8.15 4.89 10.51
N GLU A 5 7.23 5.48 9.75
CA GLU A 5 6.39 6.59 10.20
C GLU A 5 5.50 6.19 11.38
N PHE A 6 4.90 5.00 11.32
CA PHE A 6 4.12 4.44 12.43
C PHE A 6 4.98 3.72 13.48
N ASN A 7 6.31 3.71 13.31
CA ASN A 7 7.30 3.03 14.16
C ASN A 7 6.91 1.56 14.47
N LEU A 8 6.59 0.81 13.41
CA LEU A 8 6.12 -0.59 13.46
C LEU A 8 7.25 -1.62 13.26
N TYR A 9 8.52 -1.22 13.43
CA TYR A 9 9.67 -2.13 13.29
C TYR A 9 9.91 -3.00 14.52
N SER A 10 9.38 -2.61 15.66
CA SER A 10 9.43 -3.38 16.89
C SER A 10 8.14 -3.19 17.67
N SER A 11 7.76 -4.21 18.43
CA SER A 11 6.79 -4.05 19.51
C SER A 11 7.45 -4.35 20.83
N SER A 12 7.51 -3.34 21.68
CA SER A 12 7.85 -3.49 23.10
C SER A 12 6.60 -3.62 23.98
N LEU A 13 5.41 -3.62 23.37
CA LEU A 13 4.12 -3.62 24.07
C LEU A 13 3.49 -5.02 24.05
N GLY A 14 2.55 -5.25 24.97
CA GLY A 14 1.70 -6.45 24.97
C GLY A 14 0.87 -6.58 23.70
N PHE A 15 0.32 -7.78 23.46
CA PHE A 15 -0.43 -8.11 22.24
C PHE A 15 -1.57 -7.12 21.95
N ASP A 16 -2.43 -6.85 22.94
CA ASP A 16 -3.59 -5.95 22.76
C ASP A 16 -3.20 -4.51 22.42
N GLN A 17 -2.16 -3.99 23.08
CA GLN A 17 -1.67 -2.64 22.79
C GLN A 17 -1.05 -2.55 21.41
N THR A 18 -0.32 -3.60 20.99
CA THR A 18 0.25 -3.71 19.64
C THR A 18 -0.88 -3.73 18.61
N LYS A 19 -1.92 -4.53 18.84
CA LYS A 19 -3.10 -4.61 17.98
C LYS A 19 -3.78 -3.25 17.85
N HIS A 20 -4.03 -2.57 18.96
CA HIS A 20 -4.65 -1.24 18.96
C HIS A 20 -3.82 -0.24 18.14
N ARG A 21 -2.50 -0.23 18.33
CA ARG A 21 -1.58 0.64 17.59
C ARG A 21 -1.59 0.36 16.09
N ILE A 22 -1.60 -0.91 15.68
CA ILE A 22 -1.70 -1.30 14.26
C ILE A 22 -3.04 -0.81 13.70
N SER A 23 -4.16 -1.06 14.38
CA SER A 23 -5.48 -0.60 13.93
C SER A 23 -5.54 0.91 13.76
N LYS A 24 -4.97 1.68 14.70
CA LYS A 24 -4.87 3.15 14.59
C LYS A 24 -4.03 3.56 13.39
N SER A 25 -2.90 2.89 13.15
CA SER A 25 -2.00 3.19 12.02
C SER A 25 -2.68 2.94 10.68
N ILE A 26 -3.40 1.83 10.54
CA ILE A 26 -4.20 1.50 9.34
C ILE A 26 -5.26 2.57 9.11
N LYS A 27 -6.01 2.95 10.15
CA LYS A 27 -7.04 3.99 10.07
C LYS A 27 -6.45 5.32 9.60
N SER A 28 -5.37 5.77 10.21
CA SER A 28 -4.68 7.00 9.81
C SER A 28 -4.18 6.95 8.37
N TYR A 29 -3.65 5.80 7.91
CA TYR A 29 -3.24 5.64 6.52
C TYR A 29 -4.42 5.80 5.55
N ASN A 30 -5.54 5.13 5.84
CA ASN A 30 -6.71 5.13 4.96
C ASN A 30 -7.45 6.48 4.93
N GLU A 31 -7.48 7.20 6.04
CA GLU A 31 -8.30 8.41 6.19
C GLU A 31 -7.54 9.72 6.00
N LEU A 32 -6.25 9.76 6.36
CA LEU A 32 -5.51 11.02 6.47
C LEU A 32 -4.36 11.15 5.48
N ARG A 33 -3.91 10.06 4.86
CA ARG A 33 -2.71 10.08 4.01
C ARG A 33 -3.06 10.19 2.52
N PRO A 34 -3.04 11.39 1.93
CA PRO A 34 -3.01 11.52 0.48
C PRO A 34 -1.69 10.99 -0.07
N HIS A 35 -1.73 10.21 -1.16
CA HIS A 35 -0.50 9.74 -1.80
C HIS A 35 -0.61 9.61 -3.32
N ALA A 36 0.54 9.69 -4.00
CA ALA A 36 0.62 9.74 -5.46
C ALA A 36 -0.06 8.56 -6.18
N SER A 37 -0.02 7.34 -5.61
CA SER A 37 -0.71 6.19 -6.21
C SER A 37 -2.24 6.29 -6.20
N CYS A 38 -2.81 7.18 -5.39
CA CYS A 38 -4.23 7.48 -5.31
C CYS A 38 -4.51 8.89 -5.85
N ASP A 39 -3.72 9.40 -6.81
CA ASP A 39 -3.89 10.75 -7.37
C ASP A 39 -3.88 11.87 -6.30
N TYR A 40 -3.09 11.69 -5.23
CA TYR A 40 -3.05 12.58 -4.05
C TYR A 40 -4.34 12.64 -3.25
N LEU A 41 -5.18 11.61 -3.36
CA LEU A 41 -6.31 11.36 -2.48
C LEU A 41 -5.93 10.34 -1.42
N THR A 42 -6.72 10.29 -0.36
CA THR A 42 -6.62 9.22 0.64
C THR A 42 -7.17 7.92 0.07
N PRO A 43 -6.72 6.74 0.54
CA PRO A 43 -7.26 5.47 0.09
C PRO A 43 -8.78 5.38 0.17
N ASN A 44 -9.40 5.91 1.24
CA ASN A 44 -10.85 5.92 1.37
C ASN A 44 -11.52 6.84 0.34
N GLN A 45 -10.96 8.03 0.10
CA GLN A 45 -11.48 8.94 -0.92
C GLN A 45 -11.39 8.32 -2.32
N ALA A 46 -10.24 7.75 -2.67
CA ALA A 46 -10.02 7.11 -3.95
C ALA A 46 -10.92 5.87 -4.15
N HIS A 47 -11.20 5.12 -3.09
CA HIS A 47 -12.12 3.97 -3.15
C HIS A 47 -13.57 4.38 -3.45
N LEU A 48 -13.99 5.56 -2.99
CA LEU A 48 -15.34 6.08 -3.22
C LEU A 48 -15.50 6.75 -4.59
N GLN A 49 -14.40 7.04 -5.28
CA GLN A 49 -14.46 7.59 -6.63
C GLN A 49 -14.76 6.50 -7.66
N SER A 50 -15.59 6.83 -8.64
CA SER A 50 -15.89 5.96 -9.79
C SER A 50 -14.91 6.16 -10.95
N GLU A 51 -14.00 7.14 -10.84
CA GLU A 51 -13.02 7.43 -11.87
C GLU A 51 -11.83 6.45 -11.81
N ILE A 52 -11.26 6.17 -12.98
CA ILE A 52 -10.11 5.27 -13.10
C ILE A 52 -8.86 6.01 -12.64
N LEU A 53 -8.23 5.54 -11.56
CA LEU A 53 -6.97 6.09 -11.07
C LEU A 53 -5.84 5.91 -12.09
N ASN A 54 -5.00 6.93 -12.22
CA ASN A 54 -3.87 6.88 -13.14
C ASN A 54 -2.78 5.95 -12.59
N LYS A 55 -2.52 4.87 -13.32
CA LYS A 55 -1.45 3.93 -13.01
C LYS A 55 -0.08 4.58 -13.23
N ARG A 56 0.67 4.79 -12.15
CA ARG A 56 2.01 5.41 -12.16
C ARG A 56 3.16 4.41 -12.13
N TRP A 57 2.89 3.12 -11.94
CA TRP A 57 3.95 2.11 -11.88
C TRP A 57 4.32 1.59 -13.26
N LYS A 58 5.61 1.27 -13.43
CA LYS A 58 6.17 0.74 -14.67
C LYS A 58 5.46 -0.55 -15.07
N ASN A 59 4.98 -0.60 -16.32
CA ASN A 59 4.55 -1.85 -16.93
C ASN A 59 5.79 -2.65 -17.32
N TYR A 60 5.96 -3.84 -16.73
CA TYR A 60 6.91 -4.82 -17.23
C TYR A 60 6.19 -5.65 -18.28
N ASN A 61 6.51 -5.44 -19.56
CA ASN A 61 5.97 -6.27 -20.64
C ASN A 61 6.44 -7.72 -20.40
N ARG A 62 5.49 -8.63 -20.18
CA ARG A 62 5.76 -10.07 -20.20
C ARG A 62 5.91 -10.52 -21.65
N SER A 63 7.00 -10.14 -22.32
CA SER A 63 7.51 -10.97 -23.42
C SER A 63 8.25 -12.14 -22.80
N PHE A 64 7.49 -13.08 -22.20
CA PHE A 64 8.04 -14.38 -21.86
C PHE A 64 8.15 -15.13 -23.19
N ASN A 65 9.29 -14.96 -23.87
CA ASN A 65 9.64 -15.79 -25.02
C ASN A 65 9.77 -17.22 -24.50
N HIS A 66 8.73 -18.02 -24.68
CA HIS A 66 8.75 -19.46 -24.49
C HIS A 66 9.43 -20.12 -25.71
N GLU A 67 10.65 -19.70 -26.02
CA GLU A 67 11.45 -20.35 -27.05
C GLU A 67 12.67 -21.03 -26.43
N LYS A 68 12.65 -22.37 -26.57
CA LYS A 68 13.70 -23.36 -26.33
C LYS A 68 14.06 -23.66 -24.88
N ALA A 69 13.22 -24.49 -24.25
CA ALA A 69 13.73 -25.64 -23.51
C ALA A 69 13.44 -26.91 -24.34
N ILE A 70 14.23 -27.15 -25.38
CA ILE A 70 14.45 -28.50 -25.92
C ILE A 70 15.83 -28.89 -25.40
N VAL A 71 15.86 -29.79 -24.42
CA VAL A 71 17.02 -30.63 -24.09
C VAL A 71 16.58 -32.07 -24.30
#